data_AF-A0A7C4AXV2-F1
#
_entry.id   AF-A0A7C4AXV2-F1
#
_cell.length_a   1.000
_cell.length_b   1.000
_cell.length_c   1.000
_cell.angle_alpha   90.00
_cell.angle_beta   90.00
_cell.angle_gamma   90.00
#
_symmetry.space_group_name_H-M   'P 1'
#
loop_
_entity.id
_entity.type
_entity.pdbx_description
1 polymer ?
#
loop_
_entity_poly.entity_id
_entity_poly.type
_entity_poly.pdbx_seq_one_letter_code
_entity_poly.pdbx_strand_id
1 'polypeptide(L)'
;MNPRIHVVIITTVITAMVIGVSIWYLYSSVNPQIIKENFENGFGEWVSDADVPLDPNNPGHAVAWNITRSTDVASSGQYSLKLFIDGTQDDGTIWIERKIAVRKNALIHVNISFDFFSMQESFNTIAVICAYAGIRNPEVEESFGVIGSANEVAGWKRYSLTATIDTGSSEEIWVALGISVRWETCMLYYIDNVEVEVK
;
A
#
# COMPACT_ATOMS: atom_id res chain seq x y z
N MET A 1 52.95 7.54 -5.12
CA MET A 1 52.00 6.75 -4.31
C MET A 1 52.26 5.27 -4.60
N ASN A 2 52.39 4.42 -3.58
CA ASN A 2 52.84 3.03 -3.76
C ASN A 2 51.66 2.16 -4.27
N PRO A 3 51.75 1.49 -5.44
CA PRO A 3 50.64 0.72 -6.01
C PRO A 3 50.12 -0.38 -5.07
N ARG A 4 50.97 -0.88 -4.15
CA ARG A 4 50.55 -1.83 -3.11
C ARG A 4 49.56 -1.24 -2.10
N ILE A 5 49.63 0.06 -1.82
CA ILE A 5 48.72 0.75 -0.89
C ILE A 5 47.33 0.91 -1.53
N HIS A 6 47.27 1.19 -2.84
CA HIS A 6 46.00 1.27 -3.58
C HIS A 6 45.26 -0.06 -3.63
N VAL A 7 45.97 -1.15 -3.91
CA VAL A 7 45.36 -2.49 -3.96
C VAL A 7 44.78 -2.86 -2.60
N VAL A 8 45.54 -2.67 -1.51
CA VAL A 8 45.07 -2.96 -0.15
C VAL A 8 43.79 -2.18 0.16
N ILE A 9 43.77 -0.86 -0.04
CA ILE A 9 42.59 -0.02 0.25
C ILE A 9 41.37 -0.49 -0.54
N ILE A 10 41.51 -0.79 -1.84
CA ILE A 10 40.41 -1.26 -2.68
C ILE A 10 39.85 -2.60 -2.17
N THR A 11 40.72 -3.58 -1.85
CA THR A 11 40.26 -4.85 -1.28
C THR A 11 39.55 -4.68 0.06
N THR A 12 40.03 -3.80 0.94
CA THR A 12 39.39 -3.56 2.24
C THR A 12 37.99 -2.97 2.07
N VAL A 13 37.83 -2.01 1.16
CA VAL A 13 36.52 -1.39 0.86
C VAL A 13 35.54 -2.40 0.28
N ILE A 14 35.98 -3.21 -0.70
CA ILE A 14 35.13 -4.26 -1.30
C ILE A 14 34.72 -5.28 -0.24
N THR A 15 35.65 -5.73 0.60
CA THR A 15 35.37 -6.73 1.64
C THR A 15 34.40 -6.19 2.69
N ALA A 16 34.59 -4.94 3.13
CA ALA A 16 33.67 -4.28 4.05
C ALA A 16 32.26 -4.13 3.47
N MET A 17 32.15 -3.83 2.17
CA MET A 17 30.87 -3.71 1.47
C MET A 17 30.18 -5.08 1.36
N VAL A 18 30.92 -6.14 1.00
CA VAL A 18 30.39 -7.51 0.95
C VAL A 18 29.93 -7.99 2.33
N ILE A 19 30.69 -7.70 3.39
CA ILE A 19 30.30 -8.04 4.76
C ILE A 19 29.06 -7.25 5.18
N GLY A 20 28.98 -5.95 4.90
CA GLY A 20 27.82 -5.13 5.23
C GLY A 20 26.55 -5.62 4.53
N VAL A 21 26.67 -5.95 3.25
CA VAL A 21 25.60 -6.56 2.45
C VAL A 21 25.20 -7.92 3.04
N SER A 22 26.17 -8.76 3.41
CA SER A 22 25.92 -10.09 4.00
C SER A 22 25.26 -10.02 5.39
N ILE A 23 25.64 -9.05 6.22
CA ILE A 23 25.04 -8.82 7.54
C ILE A 23 23.62 -8.30 7.40
N TRP A 24 23.37 -7.36 6.49
CA TRP A 24 22.02 -6.94 6.14
C TRP A 24 21.18 -8.14 5.64
N TYR A 25 21.77 -8.98 4.76
CA TYR A 25 21.19 -10.26 4.32
C TYR A 25 21.05 -11.33 5.40
N LEU A 26 21.66 -11.22 6.57
CA LEU A 26 21.39 -12.14 7.69
C LEU A 26 20.32 -11.56 8.61
N TYR A 27 20.35 -10.25 8.83
CA TYR A 27 19.42 -9.56 9.70
C TYR A 27 17.98 -9.60 9.18
N SER A 28 17.74 -9.38 7.88
CA SER A 28 16.39 -9.47 7.31
C SER A 28 15.84 -10.90 7.19
N SER A 29 16.61 -11.94 7.55
CA SER A 29 16.14 -13.35 7.51
C SER A 29 15.52 -13.76 8.84
N VAL A 30 15.84 -12.99 9.89
CA VAL A 30 15.53 -13.36 11.26
C VAL A 30 14.49 -12.39 11.83
N ASN A 31 14.43 -11.16 11.33
CA ASN A 31 13.49 -10.15 11.81
C ASN A 31 12.48 -9.78 10.73
N PRO A 32 11.17 -9.78 11.05
CA PRO A 32 10.16 -9.24 10.16
C PRO A 32 10.45 -7.77 9.87
N GLN A 33 10.30 -7.38 8.60
CA GLN A 33 10.25 -5.98 8.24
C GLN A 33 8.87 -5.45 8.58
N ILE A 34 8.79 -4.50 9.51
CA ILE A 34 7.55 -3.84 9.91
C ILE A 34 7.59 -2.40 9.42
N ILE A 35 6.62 -2.04 8.60
CA ILE A 35 6.40 -0.70 8.08
C ILE A 35 5.12 -0.16 8.71
N LYS A 36 5.19 1.05 9.27
CA LYS A 36 4.03 1.75 9.83
C LYS A 36 3.88 3.10 9.18
N GLU A 37 2.65 3.47 8.84
CA GLU A 37 2.30 4.78 8.31
C GLU A 37 1.02 5.28 9.00
N ASN A 38 1.14 6.44 9.64
CA ASN A 38 0.04 7.14 10.33
C ASN A 38 -0.22 8.53 9.72
N PHE A 39 0.42 8.85 8.60
CA PHE A 39 0.20 10.02 7.77
C PHE A 39 0.49 11.39 8.41
N GLU A 40 0.95 11.44 9.65
CA GLU A 40 1.31 12.67 10.37
C GLU A 40 2.37 13.50 9.63
N ASN A 41 3.27 12.82 8.91
CA ASN A 41 4.38 13.45 8.18
C ASN A 41 4.20 13.43 6.65
N GLY A 42 2.97 13.25 6.15
CA GLY A 42 2.67 13.17 4.71
C GLY A 42 2.38 11.74 4.26
N PHE A 43 2.66 11.44 3.00
CA PHE A 43 2.43 10.11 2.43
C PHE A 43 3.60 9.14 2.65
N GLY A 44 4.74 9.63 3.15
CA GLY A 44 5.95 8.81 3.24
C GLY A 44 6.39 8.33 1.85
N GLU A 45 6.48 7.00 1.69
CA GLU A 45 6.78 6.34 0.40
C GLU A 45 5.51 5.79 -0.29
N TRP A 46 4.33 6.10 0.24
CA TRP A 46 3.07 5.71 -0.41
C TRP A 46 2.72 6.66 -1.55
N VAL A 47 2.16 6.11 -2.61
CA VAL A 47 1.70 6.87 -3.79
C VAL A 47 0.23 6.54 -4.02
N SER A 48 -0.57 7.53 -4.42
CA SER A 48 -1.96 7.32 -4.82
C SER A 48 -2.05 6.87 -6.26
N ASP A 49 -2.91 5.90 -6.54
CA ASP A 49 -3.18 5.43 -7.90
C ASP A 49 -4.64 4.95 -8.04
N ALA A 50 -5.06 4.69 -9.28
CA ALA A 50 -6.45 4.39 -9.61
C ALA A 50 -6.62 3.64 -10.94
N ASP A 51 -7.70 2.85 -10.99
CA ASP A 51 -8.29 2.31 -12.21
C ASP A 51 -9.76 2.74 -12.22
N VAL A 52 -10.09 3.69 -13.08
CA VAL A 52 -11.38 4.39 -13.04
C VAL A 52 -11.93 4.60 -14.45
N PRO A 53 -13.25 4.48 -14.64
CA PRO A 53 -13.86 4.65 -15.95
C PRO A 53 -13.80 6.09 -16.45
N LEU A 54 -14.10 6.27 -17.73
CA LEU A 54 -14.33 7.60 -18.32
C LEU A 54 -15.63 8.19 -17.77
N ASP A 55 -15.62 9.49 -17.50
CA ASP A 55 -16.80 10.24 -17.08
C ASP A 55 -17.71 10.51 -18.30
N PRO A 56 -18.93 9.94 -18.36
CA PRO A 56 -19.86 10.20 -19.45
C PRO A 56 -20.35 11.65 -19.48
N ASN A 57 -20.28 12.37 -18.36
CA ASN A 57 -20.67 13.78 -18.24
C ASN A 57 -19.51 14.74 -18.57
N ASN A 58 -18.27 14.24 -18.64
CA ASN A 58 -17.09 15.01 -19.01
C ASN A 58 -16.22 14.24 -20.02
N PRO A 59 -16.61 14.22 -21.30
CA PRO A 59 -15.98 13.37 -22.31
C PRO A 59 -14.46 13.57 -22.42
N GLY A 60 -13.73 12.46 -22.39
CA GLY A 60 -12.26 12.45 -22.48
C GLY A 60 -11.54 12.57 -21.14
N HIS A 61 -12.28 12.67 -20.04
CA HIS A 61 -11.75 12.68 -18.68
C HIS A 61 -12.25 11.43 -17.91
N ALA A 62 -11.45 10.96 -16.96
CA ALA A 62 -11.90 9.94 -16.01
C ALA A 62 -12.87 10.54 -14.98
N VAL A 63 -13.64 9.67 -14.32
CA VAL A 63 -14.47 10.07 -13.17
C VAL A 63 -13.62 10.73 -12.10
N ALA A 64 -14.21 11.67 -11.35
CA ALA A 64 -13.46 12.43 -10.37
C ALA A 64 -13.06 11.54 -9.19
N TRP A 65 -11.77 11.55 -8.86
CA TRP A 65 -11.26 10.87 -7.66
C TRP A 65 -10.08 11.63 -7.08
N ASN A 66 -9.81 11.39 -5.79
CA ASN A 66 -8.63 11.94 -5.13
C ASN A 66 -8.33 11.19 -3.82
N ILE A 67 -7.04 11.07 -3.50
CA ILE A 67 -6.58 10.61 -2.18
C ILE A 67 -5.70 11.70 -1.59
N THR A 68 -6.13 12.25 -0.46
CA THR A 68 -5.44 13.39 0.16
C THR A 68 -5.32 13.23 1.66
N ARG A 69 -4.28 13.83 2.24
CA ARG A 69 -4.17 13.94 3.68
C ARG A 69 -5.25 14.90 4.20
N SER A 70 -5.94 14.52 5.26
CA SER A 70 -7.02 15.30 5.86
C SER A 70 -6.91 15.36 7.38
N THR A 71 -7.49 16.40 7.97
CA THR A 71 -7.71 16.56 9.42
C THR A 71 -9.18 16.40 9.80
N ASP A 72 -10.04 15.96 8.88
CA ASP A 72 -11.49 15.84 9.09
C ASP A 72 -11.80 14.81 10.19
N VAL A 73 -11.14 13.65 10.13
CA VAL A 73 -11.13 12.58 11.13
C VAL A 73 -9.75 11.92 11.16
N ALA A 74 -9.36 11.34 12.30
CA ALA A 74 -8.14 10.53 12.43
C ALA A 74 -8.38 9.39 13.43
N SER A 75 -7.76 8.24 13.21
CA SER A 75 -7.80 7.11 14.16
C SER A 75 -6.77 7.33 15.26
N SER A 76 -5.61 7.89 14.89
CA SER A 76 -4.62 8.42 15.84
C SER A 76 -4.04 9.75 15.33
N GLY A 77 -3.47 10.55 16.23
CA GLY A 77 -2.83 11.80 15.81
C GLY A 77 -3.81 12.87 15.30
N GLN A 78 -3.41 13.59 14.26
CA GLN A 78 -4.17 14.69 13.65
C GLN A 78 -4.57 14.42 12.21
N TYR A 79 -3.90 13.50 11.52
CA TYR A 79 -4.06 13.30 10.10
C TYR A 79 -4.50 11.88 9.77
N SER A 80 -5.28 11.75 8.71
CA SER A 80 -5.57 10.49 8.02
C SER A 80 -5.56 10.72 6.51
N LEU A 81 -5.72 9.67 5.72
CA LEU A 81 -6.01 9.80 4.29
C LEU A 81 -7.50 9.80 4.05
N LYS A 82 -7.98 10.82 3.32
CA LYS A 82 -9.33 10.91 2.76
C LYS A 82 -9.31 10.37 1.34
N LEU A 83 -10.17 9.39 1.09
CA LEU A 83 -10.40 8.79 -0.21
C LEU A 83 -11.73 9.32 -0.74
N PHE A 84 -11.72 9.93 -1.92
CA PHE A 84 -12.91 10.39 -2.62
C PHE A 84 -12.95 9.78 -4.02
N ILE A 85 -14.11 9.26 -4.41
CA ILE A 85 -14.40 8.82 -5.78
C ILE A 85 -15.85 9.14 -6.12
N ASP A 86 -16.07 9.66 -7.32
CA ASP A 86 -17.37 9.69 -7.97
C ASP A 86 -17.68 8.30 -8.52
N GLY A 87 -18.44 7.52 -7.75
CA GLY A 87 -18.85 6.18 -8.11
C GLY A 87 -20.16 6.13 -8.88
N THR A 88 -20.65 7.24 -9.46
CA THR A 88 -21.96 7.27 -10.16
C THR A 88 -22.00 6.46 -11.46
N GLN A 89 -20.88 5.84 -11.85
CA GLN A 89 -20.75 4.94 -13.01
C GLN A 89 -20.67 3.46 -12.60
N ASP A 90 -20.95 3.12 -11.34
CA ASP A 90 -20.90 1.75 -10.79
C ASP A 90 -19.53 1.07 -10.85
N ASP A 91 -18.47 1.83 -11.15
CA ASP A 91 -17.15 1.28 -11.41
C ASP A 91 -16.05 2.25 -10.93
N GLY A 92 -14.88 1.69 -10.66
CA GLY A 92 -13.69 2.40 -10.26
C GLY A 92 -13.10 1.93 -8.94
N THR A 93 -11.78 1.84 -8.92
CA THR A 93 -10.96 1.47 -7.77
C THR A 93 -9.88 2.53 -7.56
N ILE A 94 -9.72 3.01 -6.34
CA ILE A 94 -8.68 3.97 -5.96
C ILE A 94 -7.92 3.44 -4.74
N TRP A 95 -6.60 3.59 -4.73
CA TRP A 95 -5.75 3.02 -3.69
C TRP A 95 -4.51 3.86 -3.41
N ILE A 96 -3.88 3.56 -2.27
CA ILE A 96 -2.47 3.88 -2.08
C ILE A 96 -1.63 2.61 -2.25
N GLU A 97 -0.43 2.77 -2.78
CA GLU A 97 0.52 1.70 -2.97
C GLU A 97 1.92 2.08 -2.48
N ARG A 98 2.68 1.06 -2.10
CA ARG A 98 4.07 1.20 -1.70
C ARG A 98 4.87 0.03 -2.19
N LYS A 99 6.05 0.35 -2.70
CA LYS A 99 7.08 -0.63 -3.03
C LYS A 99 7.90 -1.00 -1.81
N ILE A 100 8.17 -2.29 -1.63
CA ILE A 100 8.94 -2.83 -0.51
C ILE A 100 10.04 -3.73 -1.05
N ALA A 101 11.29 -3.43 -0.68
CA ALA A 101 12.42 -4.28 -1.00
C ALA A 101 12.32 -5.63 -0.27
N VAL A 102 12.54 -6.73 -0.99
CA VAL A 102 12.49 -8.10 -0.46
C VAL A 102 13.64 -8.93 -1.02
N ARG A 103 13.78 -10.15 -0.52
CA ARG A 103 14.75 -11.12 -1.06
C ARG A 103 14.18 -11.82 -2.27
N LYS A 104 15.00 -11.97 -3.31
CA LYS A 104 14.73 -12.92 -4.39
C LYS A 104 14.75 -14.36 -3.91
N ASN A 105 14.04 -15.21 -4.64
CA ASN A 105 13.91 -16.65 -4.50
C ASN A 105 13.48 -17.05 -3.07
N ALA A 106 12.56 -16.28 -2.52
CA ALA A 106 12.02 -16.47 -1.18
C ALA A 106 10.51 -16.64 -1.25
N LEU A 107 10.00 -17.48 -0.37
CA LEU A 107 8.57 -17.53 -0.05
C LEU A 107 8.36 -16.68 1.19
N ILE A 108 7.72 -15.52 1.03
CA ILE A 108 7.50 -14.55 2.11
C ILE A 108 6.02 -14.48 2.49
N HIS A 109 5.76 -14.11 3.73
CA HIS A 109 4.42 -13.83 4.23
C HIS A 109 4.25 -12.34 4.47
N VAL A 110 3.23 -11.76 3.85
CA VAL A 110 2.90 -10.35 3.96
C VAL A 110 1.56 -10.21 4.68
N ASN A 111 1.53 -9.42 5.75
CA ASN A 111 0.31 -8.98 6.40
C ASN A 111 0.17 -7.47 6.22
N ILE A 112 -0.95 -7.04 5.65
CA ILE A 112 -1.33 -5.63 5.53
C ILE A 112 -2.50 -5.43 6.48
N SER A 113 -2.45 -4.40 7.33
CA SER A 113 -3.57 -4.02 8.17
C SER A 113 -3.68 -2.51 8.32
N PHE A 114 -4.90 -2.00 8.44
CA PHE A 114 -5.14 -0.56 8.52
C PHE A 114 -6.51 -0.28 9.13
N ASP A 115 -6.65 0.91 9.70
CA ASP A 115 -7.93 1.41 10.19
C ASP A 115 -8.66 2.09 9.04
N PHE A 116 -9.95 1.80 8.91
CA PHE A 116 -10.83 2.34 7.89
C PHE A 116 -12.04 3.00 8.54
N PHE A 117 -12.34 4.23 8.16
CA PHE A 117 -13.48 4.98 8.69
C PHE A 117 -14.60 5.04 7.66
N SER A 118 -15.81 4.67 8.09
CA SER A 118 -17.05 5.00 7.40
C SER A 118 -17.89 5.95 8.24
N MET A 119 -18.44 7.00 7.63
CA MET A 119 -19.35 7.92 8.32
C MET A 119 -20.65 7.22 8.76
N GLN A 120 -21.07 6.19 8.02
CA GLN A 120 -22.31 5.46 8.28
C GLN A 120 -22.13 3.95 8.10
N GLU A 121 -22.89 3.20 8.87
CA GLU A 121 -23.16 1.79 8.61
C GLU A 121 -24.29 1.68 7.59
N SER A 122 -24.22 0.69 6.71
CA SER A 122 -25.32 0.38 5.79
C SER A 122 -25.38 -1.12 5.52
N PHE A 123 -26.62 -1.62 5.39
CA PHE A 123 -26.89 -2.99 4.98
C PHE A 123 -26.52 -3.25 3.51
N ASN A 124 -26.61 -2.22 2.66
CA ASN A 124 -26.14 -2.30 1.27
C ASN A 124 -24.63 -2.03 1.23
N THR A 125 -23.88 -2.84 0.50
CA THR A 125 -22.46 -2.60 0.23
C THR A 125 -22.32 -1.50 -0.82
N ILE A 126 -21.95 -0.30 -0.38
CA ILE A 126 -21.76 0.87 -1.26
C ILE A 126 -20.39 0.80 -1.94
N ALA A 127 -19.37 0.44 -1.16
CA ALA A 127 -18.03 0.14 -1.63
C ALA A 127 -17.48 -1.09 -0.91
N VAL A 128 -16.50 -1.73 -1.53
CA VAL A 128 -15.69 -2.75 -0.88
C VAL A 128 -14.31 -2.20 -0.57
N ILE A 129 -13.70 -2.75 0.48
CA ILE A 129 -12.30 -2.52 0.79
C ILE A 129 -11.48 -3.52 0.00
N CYS A 130 -10.49 -3.01 -0.71
CA CYS A 130 -9.61 -3.80 -1.56
C CYS A 130 -8.17 -3.72 -1.05
N ALA A 131 -7.40 -4.80 -1.21
CA ALA A 131 -5.98 -4.84 -0.89
C ALA A 131 -5.23 -5.78 -1.84
N TYR A 132 -3.94 -5.51 -2.01
CA TYR A 132 -3.04 -6.24 -2.88
C TYR A 132 -1.68 -6.44 -2.22
N ALA A 133 -1.06 -7.59 -2.48
CA ALA A 133 0.35 -7.83 -2.20
C ALA A 133 0.92 -8.76 -3.28
N GLY A 134 1.94 -8.33 -4.01
CA GLY A 134 2.53 -9.13 -5.08
C GLY A 134 3.78 -8.53 -5.70
N ILE A 135 4.37 -9.23 -6.68
CA ILE A 135 5.65 -8.84 -7.32
C ILE A 135 5.50 -7.81 -8.46
N ARG A 136 4.28 -7.38 -8.78
CA ARG A 136 4.00 -6.42 -9.87
C ARG A 136 3.30 -5.20 -9.29
N ASN A 137 3.53 -4.04 -9.91
CA ASN A 137 2.72 -2.87 -9.59
C ASN A 137 1.25 -3.16 -9.97
N PRO A 138 0.27 -2.99 -9.06
CA PRO A 138 -1.13 -3.11 -9.45
C PRO A 138 -1.54 -1.86 -10.26
N GLU A 139 -2.16 -2.07 -11.42
CA GLU A 139 -2.57 -0.98 -12.32
C GLU A 139 -4.05 -1.07 -12.69
N VAL A 140 -4.74 -2.14 -12.25
CA VAL A 140 -6.12 -2.45 -12.63
C VAL A 140 -6.88 -3.06 -11.44
N GLU A 141 -8.19 -2.84 -11.38
CA GLU A 141 -9.07 -3.33 -10.31
C GLU A 141 -8.91 -4.83 -10.05
N GLU A 142 -8.76 -5.64 -11.10
CA GLU A 142 -8.69 -7.10 -10.99
C GLU A 142 -7.43 -7.61 -10.28
N SER A 143 -6.45 -6.72 -10.06
CA SER A 143 -5.28 -7.05 -9.25
C SER A 143 -5.66 -7.26 -7.78
N PHE A 144 -6.73 -6.61 -7.31
CA PHE A 144 -7.05 -6.52 -5.89
C PHE A 144 -7.95 -7.63 -5.38
N GLY A 145 -7.67 -8.07 -4.15
CA GLY A 145 -8.59 -8.91 -3.38
C GLY A 145 -9.56 -8.05 -2.56
N VAL A 146 -10.83 -8.44 -2.51
CA VAL A 146 -11.83 -7.83 -1.62
C VAL A 146 -11.68 -8.41 -0.21
N ILE A 147 -11.51 -7.55 0.79
CA ILE A 147 -11.30 -7.95 2.19
C ILE A 147 -12.45 -7.56 3.14
N GLY A 148 -13.45 -6.85 2.64
CA GLY A 148 -14.63 -6.48 3.43
C GLY A 148 -15.49 -5.41 2.75
N SER A 149 -16.61 -5.05 3.38
CA SER A 149 -17.44 -3.91 2.96
C SER A 149 -16.94 -2.63 3.61
N ALA A 150 -16.84 -1.53 2.85
CA ALA A 150 -16.37 -0.24 3.37
C ALA A 150 -17.28 0.30 4.48
N ASN A 151 -18.58 0.18 4.28
CA ASN A 151 -19.62 0.71 5.17
C ASN A 151 -20.22 -0.35 6.12
N GLU A 152 -19.43 -1.35 6.53
CA GLU A 152 -19.88 -2.42 7.42
C GLU A 152 -20.18 -1.94 8.85
N VAL A 153 -19.44 -0.94 9.34
CA VAL A 153 -19.71 -0.29 10.63
C VAL A 153 -19.51 1.22 10.49
N ALA A 154 -20.25 2.00 11.27
CA ALA A 154 -19.99 3.42 11.43
C ALA A 154 -18.76 3.62 12.33
N GLY A 155 -17.90 4.57 11.98
CA GLY A 155 -16.66 4.83 12.68
C GLY A 155 -15.48 4.00 12.14
N TRP A 156 -14.48 3.82 13.00
CA TRP A 156 -13.24 3.13 12.66
C TRP A 156 -13.38 1.61 12.82
N LYS A 157 -12.93 0.87 11.82
CA LYS A 157 -12.74 -0.59 11.87
C LYS A 157 -11.43 -0.97 11.23
N ARG A 158 -10.73 -1.93 11.85
CA ARG A 158 -9.48 -2.46 11.32
C ARG A 158 -9.73 -3.60 10.33
N TYR A 159 -9.10 -3.53 9.18
CA TYR A 159 -9.11 -4.57 8.14
C TYR A 159 -7.72 -5.15 7.96
N SER A 160 -7.64 -6.37 7.43
CA SER A 160 -6.36 -6.97 7.10
C SER A 160 -6.41 -7.94 5.91
N LEU A 161 -5.29 -8.01 5.20
CA LEU A 161 -4.99 -9.00 4.17
C LEU A 161 -3.76 -9.78 4.60
N THR A 162 -3.78 -11.10 4.43
CA THR A 162 -2.56 -11.93 4.53
C THR A 162 -2.32 -12.62 3.20
N ALA A 163 -1.10 -12.52 2.68
CA ALA A 163 -0.69 -13.12 1.42
C ALA A 163 0.63 -13.89 1.60
N THR A 164 0.79 -14.95 0.81
CA THR A 164 2.07 -15.65 0.67
C THR A 164 2.57 -15.40 -0.74
N ILE A 165 3.77 -14.88 -0.88
CA ILE A 165 4.34 -14.42 -2.16
C ILE A 165 5.61 -15.19 -2.43
N ASP A 166 5.68 -15.84 -3.59
CA ASP A 166 6.95 -16.29 -4.16
C ASP A 166 7.59 -15.11 -4.90
N THR A 167 8.73 -14.63 -4.38
CA THR A 167 9.41 -13.47 -4.95
C THR A 167 10.10 -13.79 -6.28
N GLY A 168 10.34 -15.07 -6.60
CA GLY A 168 11.06 -15.46 -7.81
C GLY A 168 12.36 -14.68 -7.99
N SER A 169 12.61 -14.09 -9.15
CA SER A 169 13.78 -13.23 -9.35
C SER A 169 13.61 -11.78 -8.86
N SER A 170 12.43 -11.41 -8.33
CA SER A 170 12.14 -10.05 -7.89
C SER A 170 12.86 -9.73 -6.57
N GLU A 171 13.39 -8.51 -6.48
CA GLU A 171 13.98 -7.95 -5.27
C GLU A 171 13.03 -6.93 -4.61
N GLU A 172 11.79 -6.85 -5.11
CA GLU A 172 10.75 -5.96 -4.63
C GLU A 172 9.35 -6.61 -4.72
N ILE A 173 8.47 -6.19 -3.81
CA ILE A 173 7.03 -6.40 -3.90
C ILE A 173 6.32 -5.05 -3.84
N TRP A 174 5.07 -5.07 -4.24
CA TRP A 174 4.12 -3.98 -4.10
C TRP A 174 3.03 -4.40 -3.15
N VAL A 175 2.66 -3.49 -2.27
CA VAL A 175 1.48 -3.59 -1.41
C VAL A 175 0.57 -2.42 -1.70
N ALA A 176 -0.73 -2.65 -1.75
CA ALA A 176 -1.71 -1.61 -1.97
C ALA A 176 -2.98 -1.86 -1.17
N LEU A 177 -3.70 -0.79 -0.85
CA LEU A 177 -4.96 -0.83 -0.12
C LEU A 177 -5.82 0.38 -0.47
N GLY A 178 -7.13 0.18 -0.56
CA GLY A 178 -8.06 1.18 -1.07
C GLY A 178 -9.51 0.74 -1.04
N ILE A 179 -10.29 1.33 -1.93
CA ILE A 179 -11.72 1.05 -2.10
C ILE A 179 -12.06 0.80 -3.57
N SER A 180 -13.09 0.00 -3.80
CA SER A 180 -13.71 -0.20 -5.11
C SER A 180 -15.22 0.02 -5.02
N VAL A 181 -15.77 0.69 -6.03
CA VAL A 181 -17.18 1.09 -6.15
C VAL A 181 -18.07 -0.15 -6.30
N ARG A 182 -19.23 -0.15 -5.63
CA ARG A 182 -20.29 -1.16 -5.82
C ARG A 182 -21.67 -0.58 -6.03
N TRP A 183 -21.81 0.75 -5.95
CA TRP A 183 -23.10 1.42 -6.05
C TRP A 183 -22.94 2.84 -6.60
N GLU A 184 -23.88 3.25 -7.46
CA GLU A 184 -23.96 4.57 -8.10
C GLU A 184 -24.10 5.74 -7.11
N THR A 185 -23.01 6.14 -6.46
CA THR A 185 -22.96 7.33 -5.58
C THR A 185 -21.54 7.85 -5.44
N CYS A 186 -21.41 9.14 -5.09
CA CYS A 186 -20.15 9.67 -4.59
C CYS A 186 -19.82 9.02 -3.24
N MET A 187 -18.55 8.68 -3.06
CA MET A 187 -18.05 7.98 -1.88
C MET A 187 -16.93 8.77 -1.23
N LEU A 188 -16.94 8.80 0.10
CA LEU A 188 -15.93 9.46 0.91
C LEU A 188 -15.63 8.60 2.14
N TYR A 189 -14.39 8.14 2.23
CA TYR A 189 -13.90 7.29 3.31
C TYR A 189 -12.55 7.77 3.82
N TYR A 190 -12.08 7.19 4.93
CA TYR A 190 -10.75 7.50 5.46
C TYR A 190 -9.96 6.25 5.83
N ILE A 191 -8.64 6.33 5.68
CA ILE A 191 -7.67 5.30 6.05
C ILE A 191 -6.62 5.89 6.99
N ASP A 192 -6.24 5.14 8.00
CA ASP A 192 -5.21 5.51 8.97
C ASP A 192 -4.50 4.27 9.54
N ASN A 193 -3.38 4.47 10.26
CA ASN A 193 -2.62 3.44 10.97
C ASN A 193 -2.33 2.19 10.14
N VAL A 194 -1.79 2.40 8.94
CA VAL A 194 -1.36 1.34 8.04
C VAL A 194 -0.15 0.65 8.64
N GLU A 195 -0.20 -0.67 8.71
CA GLU A 195 0.90 -1.53 9.13
C GLU A 195 1.09 -2.64 8.10
N VAL A 196 2.32 -2.78 7.61
CA VAL A 196 2.73 -3.86 6.71
C VAL A 196 3.85 -4.64 7.39
N GLU A 197 3.61 -5.92 7.59
CA GLU A 197 4.59 -6.86 8.12
C GLU A 197 5.01 -7.85 7.03
N VAL A 198 6.31 -7.95 6.78
CA VAL A 198 6.91 -8.89 5.82
C VAL A 198 7.82 -9.86 6.58
N LYS A 199 7.55 -11.16 6.44
CA LYS A 199 8.23 -12.28 7.10
C LYS A 199 8.85 -13.23 6.09
#